data_AF-A0A0N4ZXL6-F1
#
_entry.id   AF-A0A0N4ZXL6-F1
#
_cell.length_a   1.000
_cell.length_b   1.000
_cell.length_c   1.000
_cell.angle_alpha   90.00
_cell.angle_beta   90.00
_cell.angle_gamma   90.00
#
_symmetry.space_group_name_H-M   'P 1'
#
loop_
_entity.id
_entity.type
_entity.pdbx_description
1 polymer ?
#
loop_
_entity_poly.entity_id
_entity_poly.type
_entity_poly.pdbx_seq_one_letter_code
_entity_poly.pdbx_strand_id
1 'polypeptide(L)'
;MIPTVDFIFLVIQCIGYCLYLLMSICFIFKLFTGDKHDGDSNTFLIHFIANCFFDLMQVAAVILMQKFLHWNLWLEVLLTNNFILLIRIPALYMTLLASVMGTTYTVVNRYCVLVYGSRFRQKWTNNVSYVLITLQLLFPLTVFSFSCINPSTVKYMESFELYFFVSPTPTEAAIVNIVFAVLIFIAIIITVSMNIIIFNKFNRLMENATKKEQKKKYLIMIYMVITTSCLICLFFEHFARIFFLIFDLGDAVNFMTYPLFWIIPISTLVQPITTMIMSKYLRQYFINFYCPKLITLEYSTTKAENVTKQHGPTHPTKIVL
;
A
#
# COMPACT_ATOMS: atom_id res chain seq x y z
N MET A 1 19.38 7.29 -20.48
CA MET A 1 18.70 6.13 -21.11
C MET A 1 18.17 5.24 -19.99
N ILE A 2 16.90 4.85 -20.02
CA ILE A 2 16.32 4.03 -18.95
C ILE A 2 16.86 2.60 -19.09
N PRO A 3 17.45 1.98 -18.04
CA PRO A 3 17.86 0.59 -18.08
C PRO A 3 16.68 -0.33 -18.43
N THR A 4 16.90 -1.37 -19.24
CA THR A 4 15.82 -2.26 -19.71
C THR A 4 15.02 -2.90 -18.57
N VAL A 5 15.71 -3.31 -17.50
CA VAL A 5 15.09 -3.91 -16.32
C VAL A 5 14.16 -2.92 -15.60
N ASP A 6 14.62 -1.68 -15.44
CA ASP A 6 13.84 -0.59 -14.84
C ASP A 6 12.62 -0.25 -15.69
N PHE A 7 12.76 -0.25 -17.02
CA PHE A 7 11.68 0.01 -17.94
C PHE A 7 10.58 -1.06 -17.84
N ILE A 8 10.96 -2.35 -17.87
CA ILE A 8 10.00 -3.46 -17.70
C ILE A 8 9.28 -3.33 -16.36
N PHE A 9 10.02 -3.03 -15.29
CA PHE A 9 9.44 -2.87 -13.97
C PHE A 9 8.50 -1.66 -13.88
N LEU A 10 8.84 -0.55 -14.53
CA LEU A 10 7.98 0.62 -14.64
C LEU A 10 6.67 0.30 -15.37
N VAL A 11 6.71 -0.49 -16.45
CA VAL A 11 5.49 -0.92 -17.16
C VAL A 11 4.58 -1.75 -16.24
N ILE A 12 5.15 -2.72 -15.52
CA ILE A 12 4.41 -3.54 -14.53
C ILE A 12 3.79 -2.64 -13.45
N GLN A 13 4.55 -1.67 -12.96
CA GLN A 13 4.07 -0.68 -12.00
C GLN A 13 2.89 0.12 -12.53
N CYS A 14 3.00 0.69 -13.73
CA CYS A 14 1.94 1.47 -14.35
C CYS A 14 0.65 0.65 -14.47
N ILE A 15 0.72 -0.60 -14.93
CA ILE A 15 -0.44 -1.50 -15.01
C ILE A 15 -1.04 -1.75 -13.62
N GLY A 16 -0.19 -2.04 -12.64
CA GLY A 16 -0.62 -2.29 -11.26
C GLY A 16 -1.31 -1.08 -10.61
N TYR A 17 -0.77 0.12 -10.80
CA TYR A 17 -1.38 1.36 -10.29
C TYR A 17 -2.65 1.74 -11.03
N CYS A 18 -2.72 1.49 -12.34
CA CYS A 18 -3.97 1.62 -13.09
C CYS A 18 -5.05 0.70 -12.51
N LEU A 19 -4.73 -0.57 -12.23
CA LEU A 19 -5.65 -1.49 -11.58
C LEU A 19 -6.08 -0.97 -10.18
N TYR A 20 -5.13 -0.51 -9.37
CA TYR A 20 -5.41 0.03 -8.04
C TYR A 20 -6.37 1.23 -8.11
N LEU A 21 -6.12 2.16 -9.03
CA LEU A 21 -6.99 3.32 -9.26
C LEU A 21 -8.39 2.92 -9.72
N LEU A 22 -8.49 2.01 -10.70
CA LEU A 22 -9.78 1.50 -11.19
C LEU A 22 -10.57 0.81 -10.08
N MET A 23 -9.90 0.06 -9.21
CA MET A 23 -10.54 -0.56 -8.04
C MET A 23 -11.06 0.49 -7.07
N SER A 24 -10.26 1.51 -6.75
CA SER A 24 -10.65 2.59 -5.86
C SER A 24 -11.85 3.35 -6.39
N ILE A 25 -11.88 3.70 -7.69
CA ILE A 25 -13.05 4.33 -8.33
C ILE A 25 -14.29 3.44 -8.18
N CYS A 26 -14.17 2.15 -8.49
CA CYS A 26 -15.26 1.18 -8.38
C CYS A 26 -15.79 1.09 -6.93
N PHE A 27 -14.90 1.11 -5.94
CA PHE A 27 -15.25 1.07 -4.52
C PHE A 27 -15.87 2.37 -4.03
N ILE A 28 -15.45 3.53 -4.56
CA ILE A 28 -16.11 4.82 -4.31
C ILE A 28 -17.56 4.75 -4.77
N PHE A 29 -17.82 4.29 -6.00
CA PHE A 29 -19.19 4.13 -6.50
C PHE A 29 -20.00 3.18 -5.63
N LYS A 30 -19.42 2.04 -5.23
CA LYS A 30 -20.08 1.09 -4.33
C LYS A 30 -20.46 1.71 -2.98
N LEU A 31 -19.61 2.57 -2.41
CA LEU A 31 -19.90 3.27 -1.15
C LEU A 31 -21.07 4.26 -1.30
N PHE A 32 -21.21 4.90 -2.47
CA PHE A 32 -22.30 5.84 -2.73
C PHE A 32 -23.63 5.18 -3.09
N THR A 33 -23.59 4.08 -3.85
CA THR A 33 -24.80 3.42 -4.37
C THR A 33 -25.26 2.21 -3.54
N GLY A 34 -24.40 1.69 -2.65
CA GLY A 34 -24.67 0.48 -1.89
C GLY A 34 -25.64 0.68 -0.72
N ASP A 35 -26.32 -0.40 -0.33
CA ASP A 35 -27.18 -0.41 0.85
C ASP A 35 -26.37 -0.13 2.12
N LYS A 36 -26.85 0.79 2.97
CA LYS A 36 -26.18 1.25 4.19
C LYS A 36 -25.99 0.16 5.26
N HIS A 37 -26.51 -1.05 5.06
CA HIS A 37 -26.50 -2.13 6.05
C HIS A 37 -25.18 -2.93 6.14
N ASP A 38 -24.26 -2.77 5.18
CA ASP A 38 -22.95 -3.44 5.14
C ASP A 38 -21.83 -2.63 5.82
N GLY A 39 -22.02 -2.26 7.09
CA GLY A 39 -21.08 -1.42 7.85
C GLY A 39 -19.62 -1.90 7.86
N ASP A 40 -19.40 -3.22 7.99
CA ASP A 40 -18.04 -3.78 8.05
C ASP A 40 -17.32 -3.65 6.70
N SER A 41 -18.02 -3.91 5.58
CA SER A 41 -17.48 -3.74 4.23
C SER A 41 -17.13 -2.29 3.95
N ASN A 42 -17.89 -1.33 4.48
CA ASN A 42 -17.69 0.08 4.17
C ASN A 42 -16.38 0.61 4.76
N THR A 43 -16.04 0.22 5.99
CA THR A 43 -14.80 0.68 6.66
C THR A 43 -13.54 0.18 5.94
N PHE A 44 -13.55 -1.08 5.48
CA PHE A 44 -12.46 -1.63 4.66
C PHE A 44 -12.29 -0.84 3.35
N LEU A 45 -13.39 -0.57 2.64
CA LEU A 45 -13.35 0.16 1.37
C LEU A 45 -12.83 1.59 1.56
N ILE A 46 -13.25 2.28 2.62
CA ILE A 46 -12.78 3.63 2.97
C ILE A 46 -11.25 3.64 3.16
N HIS A 47 -10.71 2.71 3.97
CA HIS A 47 -9.26 2.61 4.16
C HIS A 47 -8.52 2.20 2.89
N PHE A 48 -9.10 1.32 2.07
CA PHE A 48 -8.51 0.91 0.79
C PHE A 48 -8.37 2.10 -0.18
N ILE A 49 -9.40 2.94 -0.30
CA ILE A 49 -9.40 4.12 -1.16
C ILE A 49 -8.41 5.16 -0.64
N ALA A 50 -8.38 5.41 0.67
CA ALA A 50 -7.44 6.36 1.27
C ALA A 50 -6.00 5.89 1.08
N ASN A 51 -5.70 4.62 1.31
CA ASN A 51 -4.36 4.07 1.07
C ASN A 51 -3.97 4.18 -0.40
N CYS A 52 -4.88 3.90 -1.34
CA CYS A 52 -4.62 4.10 -2.76
C CYS A 52 -4.12 5.52 -3.07
N PHE A 53 -4.75 6.54 -2.47
CA PHE A 53 -4.30 7.92 -2.64
C PHE A 53 -2.88 8.16 -2.11
N PHE A 54 -2.57 7.73 -0.89
CA PHE A 54 -1.23 7.90 -0.30
C PHE A 54 -0.16 7.07 -1.01
N ASP A 55 -0.48 5.85 -1.42
CA ASP A 55 0.41 4.96 -2.17
C ASP A 55 0.74 5.58 -3.54
N LEU A 56 -0.26 6.15 -4.24
CA LEU A 56 -0.04 6.86 -5.51
C LEU A 56 0.81 8.13 -5.33
N MET A 57 0.55 8.91 -4.27
CA MET A 57 1.38 10.08 -3.95
C MET A 57 2.83 9.70 -3.66
N GLN A 58 3.04 8.63 -2.86
CA GLN A 58 4.36 8.11 -2.54
C GLN A 58 5.09 7.65 -3.79
N VAL A 59 4.41 6.92 -4.66
CA VAL A 59 4.99 6.42 -5.92
C VAL A 59 5.33 7.57 -6.85
N ALA A 60 4.44 8.56 -6.97
CA ALA A 60 4.72 9.77 -7.73
C ALA A 60 5.95 10.51 -7.16
N ALA A 61 6.06 10.63 -5.84
CA ALA A 61 7.22 11.24 -5.20
C ALA A 61 8.52 10.45 -5.50
N VAL A 62 8.50 9.13 -5.43
CA VAL A 62 9.67 8.29 -5.76
C VAL A 62 10.05 8.39 -7.24
N ILE A 63 9.07 8.32 -8.15
CA ILE A 63 9.34 8.40 -9.59
C ILE A 63 9.92 9.78 -9.95
N LEU A 64 9.23 10.86 -9.55
CA LEU A 64 9.62 12.23 -9.90
C LEU A 64 10.91 12.66 -9.20
N MET A 65 11.06 12.34 -7.92
CA MET A 65 12.17 12.87 -7.11
C MET A 65 13.37 11.93 -7.01
N GLN A 66 13.30 10.70 -7.52
CA GLN A 66 14.44 9.77 -7.47
C GLN A 66 14.70 9.13 -8.84
N LYS A 67 13.69 8.50 -9.44
CA LYS A 67 13.90 7.80 -10.72
C LYS A 67 14.18 8.75 -11.89
N PHE A 68 13.55 9.91 -11.93
CA PHE A 68 13.81 10.87 -13.02
C PHE A 68 15.25 11.41 -12.99
N LEU A 69 15.79 11.70 -11.80
CA LEU A 69 17.22 12.01 -11.65
C LEU A 69 18.09 10.84 -12.11
N HIS A 70 17.74 9.62 -11.69
CA HIS A 70 18.47 8.41 -12.08
C HIS A 70 18.49 8.18 -13.61
N TRP A 71 17.41 8.52 -14.29
CA TRP A 71 17.31 8.35 -15.74
C TRP A 71 17.76 9.58 -16.54
N ASN A 72 18.25 10.62 -15.86
CA ASN A 72 18.57 11.94 -16.42
C ASN A 72 17.38 12.57 -17.17
N LEU A 73 16.15 12.31 -16.72
CA LEU A 73 14.93 12.90 -17.27
C LEU A 73 14.60 14.20 -16.55
N TRP A 74 14.31 15.26 -17.33
CA TRP A 74 13.98 16.60 -16.82
C TRP A 74 15.01 17.15 -15.82
N LEU A 75 16.28 16.77 -15.99
CA LEU A 75 17.35 17.12 -15.07
C LEU A 75 17.46 18.63 -14.86
N GLU A 76 17.40 19.43 -15.93
CA GLU A 76 17.47 20.89 -15.85
C GLU A 76 16.36 21.47 -14.96
N VAL A 77 15.12 20.96 -15.10
CA VAL A 77 13.98 21.39 -14.27
C VAL A 77 14.19 21.00 -12.80
N LEU A 78 14.69 19.78 -12.56
CA LEU A 78 14.95 19.28 -11.20
C LEU A 78 16.11 20.02 -10.51
N LEU A 79 17.08 20.51 -11.27
CA LEU A 79 18.22 21.28 -10.76
C LEU A 79 17.92 22.76 -10.51
N THR A 80 17.07 23.36 -11.33
CA THR A 80 16.84 24.82 -11.30
C THR A 80 15.63 25.23 -10.47
N ASN A 81 14.66 24.33 -10.27
CA ASN A 81 13.42 24.67 -9.61
C ASN A 81 13.54 24.58 -8.07
N ASN A 82 13.68 25.74 -7.42
CA ASN A 82 13.74 25.87 -5.96
C ASN A 82 12.56 25.23 -5.23
N PHE A 83 11.36 25.22 -5.82
CA PHE A 83 10.20 24.59 -5.20
C PHE A 83 10.36 23.07 -5.11
N ILE A 84 10.90 22.44 -6.16
CA ILE A 84 11.19 21.00 -6.17
C ILE A 84 12.25 20.66 -5.12
N LEU A 85 13.32 21.45 -5.05
CA LEU A 85 14.39 21.28 -4.07
C LEU A 85 13.88 21.41 -2.64
N LEU A 86 12.94 22.32 -2.38
CA LEU A 86 12.32 22.52 -1.08
C LEU A 86 11.38 21.37 -0.69
N ILE A 87 10.50 20.95 -1.60
CA ILE A 87 9.42 20.00 -1.28
C ILE A 87 9.87 18.53 -1.31
N ARG A 88 11.02 18.21 -1.91
CA ARG A 88 11.47 16.83 -2.14
C ARG A 88 11.54 15.98 -0.87
N ILE A 89 12.27 16.44 0.15
CA ILE A 89 12.47 15.67 1.40
C ILE A 89 11.13 15.52 2.14
N PRO A 90 10.38 16.61 2.41
CA PRO A 90 9.04 16.52 2.99
C PRO A 90 8.12 15.56 2.22
N ALA A 91 7.96 15.75 0.90
CA ALA A 91 7.04 14.96 0.10
C ALA A 91 7.37 13.46 0.16
N LEU A 92 8.66 13.11 0.02
CA LEU A 92 9.08 11.71 0.04
C LEU A 92 8.79 11.06 1.40
N TYR A 93 9.25 11.65 2.51
CA TYR A 93 9.12 11.04 3.83
C TYR A 93 7.70 11.12 4.39
N MET A 94 6.96 12.20 4.11
CA MET A 94 5.56 12.34 4.52
C MET A 94 4.68 11.29 3.84
N THR A 95 4.81 11.14 2.52
CA THR A 95 3.99 10.16 1.77
C THR A 95 4.38 8.72 2.09
N LEU A 96 5.67 8.43 2.27
CA LEU A 96 6.16 7.13 2.71
C LEU A 96 5.63 6.75 4.10
N LEU A 97 5.68 7.68 5.07
CA LEU A 97 5.11 7.44 6.40
C LEU A 97 3.60 7.28 6.36
N ALA A 98 2.90 8.11 5.57
CA ALA A 98 1.45 8.01 5.41
C ALA A 98 1.05 6.64 4.85
N SER A 99 1.79 6.09 3.87
CA SER A 99 1.54 4.74 3.35
C SER A 99 1.82 3.64 4.39
N VAL A 100 2.92 3.75 5.15
CA VAL A 100 3.23 2.80 6.25
C VAL A 100 2.13 2.81 7.33
N MET A 101 1.66 3.99 7.72
CA MET A 101 0.56 4.14 8.67
C MET A 101 -0.73 3.55 8.12
N GLY A 102 -1.08 3.84 6.86
CA GLY A 102 -2.23 3.27 6.19
C GLY A 102 -2.21 1.75 6.14
N THR A 103 -1.06 1.17 5.82
CA THR A 103 -0.86 -0.28 5.84
C THR A 103 -1.07 -0.82 7.25
N THR A 104 -0.49 -0.18 8.27
CA THR A 104 -0.66 -0.57 9.68
C THR A 104 -2.15 -0.50 10.10
N TYR A 105 -2.87 0.55 9.70
CA TYR A 105 -4.30 0.71 9.99
C TYR A 105 -5.14 -0.39 9.34
N THR A 106 -4.82 -0.81 8.12
CA THR A 106 -5.54 -1.94 7.50
C THR A 106 -5.28 -3.27 8.22
N VAL A 107 -4.08 -3.49 8.76
CA VAL A 107 -3.78 -4.67 9.59
C VAL A 107 -4.56 -4.61 10.89
N VAL A 108 -4.59 -3.46 11.57
CA VAL A 108 -5.37 -3.26 12.81
C VAL A 108 -6.87 -3.45 12.54
N ASN A 109 -7.40 -2.87 11.46
CA ASN A 109 -8.80 -3.04 11.06
C ASN A 109 -9.13 -4.52 10.85
N ARG A 110 -8.31 -5.25 10.09
CA ARG A 110 -8.48 -6.70 9.86
C ARG A 110 -8.41 -7.50 11.15
N TYR A 111 -7.47 -7.17 12.04
CA TYR A 111 -7.37 -7.78 13.36
C TYR A 111 -8.66 -7.60 14.15
N CYS A 112 -9.19 -6.38 14.22
CA CYS A 112 -10.42 -6.10 14.96
C CYS A 112 -11.64 -6.83 14.35
N VAL A 113 -11.75 -6.89 13.02
CA VAL A 113 -12.82 -7.65 12.32
C VAL A 113 -12.76 -9.13 12.69
N LEU A 114 -11.59 -9.77 12.57
CA LEU A 114 -11.47 -11.23 12.72
C LEU A 114 -11.47 -11.70 14.18
N VAL A 115 -10.91 -10.91 15.10
CA VAL A 115 -10.81 -11.29 16.51
C VAL A 115 -12.02 -10.83 17.31
N TYR A 116 -12.57 -9.65 16.99
CA TYR A 116 -13.62 -8.99 17.78
C TYR A 116 -14.88 -8.65 16.97
N GLY A 117 -15.26 -9.44 15.96
CA GLY A 117 -16.35 -9.14 15.01
C GLY A 117 -17.60 -8.45 15.59
N SER A 118 -18.17 -8.97 16.70
CA SER A 118 -19.34 -8.34 17.36
C SER A 118 -19.05 -6.93 17.91
N ARG A 119 -17.92 -6.73 18.57
CA ARG A 119 -17.51 -5.40 19.10
C ARG A 119 -17.04 -4.47 17.99
N PHE A 120 -16.43 -5.01 16.93
CA PHE A 120 -15.98 -4.25 15.77
C PHE A 120 -17.16 -3.51 15.14
N ARG A 121 -18.25 -4.22 14.84
CA ARG A 121 -19.45 -3.64 14.22
C ARG A 121 -20.09 -2.51 15.06
N GLN A 122 -19.92 -2.55 16.38
CA GLN A 122 -20.45 -1.52 17.29
C GLN A 122 -19.53 -0.31 17.43
N LYS A 123 -18.22 -0.51 17.50
CA LYS A 123 -17.25 0.54 17.85
C LYS A 123 -16.52 1.12 16.63
N TRP A 124 -16.22 0.31 15.64
CA TRP A 124 -15.48 0.71 14.45
C TRP A 124 -16.44 1.27 13.40
N THR A 125 -16.81 2.53 13.58
CA THR A 125 -17.71 3.25 12.67
C THR A 125 -16.92 3.96 11.56
N ASN A 126 -17.61 4.43 10.53
CA ASN A 126 -17.01 5.26 9.48
C ASN A 126 -16.30 6.50 10.05
N ASN A 127 -16.80 7.06 11.16
CA ASN A 127 -16.18 8.20 11.83
C ASN A 127 -14.77 7.86 12.34
N VAL A 128 -14.58 6.65 12.91
CA VAL A 128 -13.26 6.19 13.34
C VAL A 128 -12.33 6.07 12.15
N SER A 129 -12.81 5.52 11.03
CA SER A 129 -12.02 5.44 9.78
C SER A 129 -11.61 6.83 9.27
N TYR A 130 -12.49 7.83 9.28
CA TYR A 130 -12.15 9.19 8.88
C TYR A 130 -11.15 9.87 9.83
N VAL A 131 -11.27 9.64 11.14
CA VAL A 131 -10.29 10.13 12.12
C VAL A 131 -8.91 9.52 11.86
N LEU A 132 -8.84 8.21 11.61
CA LEU A 132 -7.58 7.53 11.29
C LEU A 132 -6.97 8.04 9.98
N ILE A 133 -7.77 8.27 8.94
CA ILE A 133 -7.29 8.84 7.67
C ILE A 133 -6.79 10.28 7.87
N THR A 134 -7.48 11.07 8.69
CA THR A 134 -7.03 12.43 9.03
C THR A 134 -5.70 12.38 9.77
N LEU A 135 -5.53 11.44 10.70
CA LEU A 135 -4.27 11.22 11.40
C LEU A 135 -3.16 10.74 10.45
N GLN A 136 -3.47 9.88 9.49
CA GLN A 136 -2.56 9.42 8.44
C GLN A 136 -2.00 10.56 7.60
N LEU A 137 -2.75 11.66 7.43
CA LEU A 137 -2.30 12.87 6.74
C LEU A 137 -1.54 13.82 7.67
N LEU A 138 -2.14 14.18 8.81
CA LEU A 138 -1.63 15.24 9.68
C LEU A 138 -0.39 14.83 10.47
N PHE A 139 -0.29 13.56 10.86
CA PHE A 139 0.85 13.09 11.65
C PHE A 139 2.16 13.14 10.86
N PRO A 140 2.28 12.57 9.64
CA PRO A 140 3.49 12.72 8.84
C PRO A 140 3.85 14.17 8.53
N LEU A 141 2.84 15.01 8.22
CA LEU A 141 3.04 16.43 7.97
C LEU A 141 3.68 17.13 9.17
N THR A 142 3.18 16.85 10.38
CA THR A 142 3.71 17.44 11.61
C THR A 142 5.12 16.95 11.89
N VAL A 143 5.35 15.63 11.80
CA VAL A 143 6.64 14.98 12.08
C VAL A 143 7.75 15.50 11.17
N PHE A 144 7.49 15.71 9.88
CA PHE A 144 8.49 16.16 8.91
C PHE A 144 8.40 17.63 8.53
N SER A 145 7.63 18.43 9.28
CA SER A 145 7.49 19.87 9.04
C SER A 145 8.83 20.61 9.10
N PHE A 146 9.76 20.16 9.96
CA PHE A 146 11.10 20.76 10.07
C PHE A 146 11.93 20.64 8.78
N SER A 147 11.70 19.60 7.97
CA SER A 147 12.39 19.40 6.68
C SER A 147 11.92 20.37 5.59
N CYS A 148 10.88 21.16 5.83
CA CYS A 148 10.43 22.20 4.90
C CYS A 148 11.28 23.49 4.99
N ILE A 149 12.20 23.59 5.95
CA ILE A 149 12.96 24.83 6.20
C ILE A 149 14.19 24.91 5.28
N ASN A 150 14.90 23.79 5.10
CA ASN A 150 16.15 23.79 4.36
C ASN A 150 15.97 23.09 3.00
N PRO A 151 16.20 23.79 1.87
CA PRO A 151 16.09 23.16 0.57
C PRO A 151 17.18 22.09 0.38
N SER A 152 16.81 20.99 -0.28
CA SER A 152 17.77 19.97 -0.69
C SER A 152 18.68 20.47 -1.79
N THR A 153 19.84 19.84 -1.94
CA THR A 153 20.77 20.11 -3.06
C THR A 153 20.87 18.87 -3.93
N VAL A 154 21.17 19.04 -5.21
CA VAL A 154 21.46 17.91 -6.09
C VAL A 154 22.96 17.79 -6.25
N LYS A 155 23.52 16.60 -6.01
CA LYS A 155 24.94 16.30 -6.22
C LYS A 155 25.07 15.21 -7.27
N TYR A 156 26.03 15.40 -8.16
CA TYR A 156 26.49 14.35 -9.06
C TYR A 156 27.46 13.44 -8.30
N MET A 157 27.29 12.13 -8.46
CA MET A 157 28.13 11.12 -7.84
C MET A 157 28.83 10.31 -8.93
N GLU A 158 30.14 10.48 -9.01
CA GLU A 158 30.98 9.84 -10.04
C GLU A 158 30.96 8.32 -9.93
N SER A 159 30.98 7.76 -8.71
CA SER A 159 30.97 6.31 -8.44
C SER A 159 29.81 5.56 -9.13
N PHE A 160 28.68 6.24 -9.35
CA PHE A 160 27.50 5.67 -10.00
C PHE A 160 27.13 6.40 -11.30
N GLU A 161 27.87 7.44 -11.67
CA GLU A 161 27.59 8.35 -12.80
C GLU A 161 26.20 9.01 -12.76
N LEU A 162 25.70 9.37 -11.57
CA LEU A 162 24.28 9.73 -11.38
C LEU A 162 24.05 10.90 -10.42
N TYR A 163 22.90 11.55 -10.58
CA TYR A 163 22.47 12.66 -9.73
C TYR A 163 21.60 12.17 -8.57
N PHE A 164 21.89 12.69 -7.37
CA PHE A 164 21.13 12.42 -6.16
C PHE A 164 20.76 13.72 -5.47
N PHE A 165 19.53 13.79 -4.96
CA PHE A 165 19.19 14.82 -3.99
C PHE A 165 19.80 14.46 -2.62
N VAL A 166 20.61 15.37 -2.11
CA VAL A 166 21.30 15.27 -0.83
C VAL A 166 20.71 16.27 0.15
N SER A 167 20.52 15.83 1.39
CA SER A 167 20.09 16.72 2.47
C SER A 167 21.13 17.82 2.69
N PRO A 168 20.70 19.04 3.07
CA PRO A 168 21.60 20.18 3.20
C PRO A 168 22.60 20.00 4.36
N THR A 169 22.20 19.30 5.43
CA THR A 169 23.08 18.98 6.55
C THR A 169 23.04 17.48 6.89
N PRO A 170 24.17 16.88 7.30
CA PRO A 170 24.20 15.51 7.82
C PRO A 170 23.29 15.32 9.02
N THR A 171 23.19 16.33 9.90
CA THR A 171 22.31 16.29 11.08
C THR A 171 20.85 16.15 10.70
N GLU A 172 20.37 16.90 9.70
CA GLU A 172 18.99 16.78 9.23
C GLU A 172 18.73 15.39 8.63
N ALA A 173 19.66 14.87 7.81
CA ALA A 173 19.56 13.52 7.28
C ALA A 173 19.50 12.47 8.41
N ALA A 174 20.30 12.63 9.46
CA ALA A 174 20.31 11.74 10.61
C ALA A 174 18.95 11.76 11.32
N ILE A 175 18.43 12.95 11.65
CA ILE A 175 17.16 13.12 12.36
C ILE A 175 16.02 12.47 11.56
N VAL A 176 15.92 12.77 10.26
CA VAL A 176 14.87 12.21 9.39
C VAL A 176 14.93 10.68 9.38
N ASN A 177 16.10 10.09 9.17
CA ASN A 177 16.21 8.63 9.13
C ASN A 177 15.99 7.97 10.50
N ILE A 178 16.43 8.58 11.60
CA ILE A 178 16.19 8.07 12.97
C ILE A 178 14.70 8.09 13.29
N VAL A 179 14.03 9.24 13.10
CA VAL A 179 12.60 9.39 13.35
C VAL A 179 11.82 8.37 12.53
N PHE A 180 12.15 8.25 11.25
CA PHE A 180 11.47 7.33 10.35
C PHE A 180 11.72 5.86 10.72
N ALA A 181 12.96 5.47 11.05
CA ALA A 181 13.28 4.12 11.49
C ALA A 181 12.55 3.73 12.79
N VAL A 182 12.46 4.64 13.77
CA VAL A 182 11.70 4.40 15.01
C VAL A 182 10.22 4.19 14.73
N LEU A 183 9.62 5.00 13.86
CA LEU A 183 8.21 4.87 13.50
C LEU A 183 7.92 3.58 12.73
N ILE A 184 8.79 3.19 11.79
CA ILE A 184 8.66 1.89 11.10
C ILE A 184 8.82 0.75 12.10
N PHE A 185 9.77 0.84 13.04
CA PHE A 185 9.97 -0.20 14.04
C PHE A 185 8.71 -0.44 14.88
N ILE A 186 8.04 0.64 15.32
CA ILE A 186 6.75 0.57 16.00
C ILE A 186 5.69 -0.08 15.10
N ALA A 187 5.62 0.32 13.82
CA ALA A 187 4.69 -0.26 12.85
C ALA A 187 4.94 -1.77 12.62
N ILE A 188 6.20 -2.21 12.61
CA ILE A 188 6.59 -3.62 12.52
C ILE A 188 6.09 -4.39 13.73
N ILE A 189 6.34 -3.90 14.95
CA ILE A 189 5.89 -4.58 16.18
C ILE A 189 4.37 -4.77 16.13
N ILE A 190 3.62 -3.70 15.84
CA ILE A 190 2.15 -3.76 15.74
C ILE A 190 1.75 -4.78 14.67
N THR A 191 2.32 -4.68 13.46
CA THR A 191 1.94 -5.52 12.32
C THR A 191 2.25 -6.99 12.57
N VAL A 192 3.44 -7.31 13.09
CA VAL A 192 3.85 -8.68 13.41
C VAL A 192 2.96 -9.27 14.49
N SER A 193 2.77 -8.56 15.61
CA SER A 193 1.92 -9.03 16.71
C SER A 193 0.49 -9.31 16.24
N MET A 194 -0.11 -8.39 15.49
CA MET A 194 -1.48 -8.54 14.99
C MET A 194 -1.59 -9.64 13.94
N ASN A 195 -0.63 -9.76 13.00
CA ASN A 195 -0.63 -10.81 11.99
C ASN A 195 -0.47 -12.21 12.60
N ILE A 196 0.34 -12.37 13.65
CA ILE A 196 0.45 -13.64 14.39
C ILE A 196 -0.90 -14.01 15.03
N ILE A 197 -1.58 -13.05 15.67
CA ILE A 197 -2.87 -13.33 16.30
C ILE A 197 -3.94 -13.63 15.24
N ILE A 198 -3.98 -12.86 14.15
CA ILE A 198 -4.87 -13.12 13.00
C ILE A 198 -4.63 -14.52 12.48
N PHE A 199 -3.37 -14.90 12.25
CA PHE A 199 -3.02 -16.22 11.74
C PHE A 199 -3.52 -17.34 12.65
N ASN A 200 -3.28 -17.25 13.96
CA ASN A 200 -3.73 -18.23 14.93
C ASN A 200 -5.26 -18.35 14.98
N LYS A 201 -5.96 -17.21 14.98
CA LYS A 201 -7.43 -17.20 14.99
C LYS A 201 -8.00 -17.76 13.68
N PHE A 202 -7.44 -17.34 12.54
CA PHE A 202 -7.89 -17.77 11.22
C PHE A 202 -7.61 -19.26 11.00
N ASN A 203 -6.50 -19.79 11.53
CA ASN A 203 -6.21 -21.22 11.48
C ASN A 203 -7.29 -22.04 12.21
N ARG A 204 -7.69 -21.62 13.42
CA ARG A 204 -8.77 -22.25 14.19
C ARG A 204 -10.12 -22.18 13.47
N LEU A 205 -10.44 -21.04 12.86
CA LEU A 205 -11.70 -20.88 12.10
C LEU A 205 -11.75 -21.78 10.85
N MET A 206 -10.60 -22.11 10.26
CA MET A 206 -10.50 -22.86 9.00
C MET A 206 -10.27 -24.36 9.19
N GLU A 207 -10.18 -24.86 10.43
CA GLU A 207 -9.95 -26.27 10.74
C GLU A 207 -11.06 -27.17 10.16
N ASN A 208 -12.31 -26.70 10.22
CA ASN A 208 -13.49 -27.40 9.69
C ASN A 208 -13.96 -26.86 8.33
N ALA A 209 -13.20 -25.95 7.70
CA ALA A 209 -13.60 -25.30 6.46
C ALA A 209 -13.32 -26.16 5.22
N THR A 210 -14.01 -25.84 4.13
CA THR A 210 -13.83 -26.57 2.86
C THR A 210 -12.43 -26.35 2.28
N LYS A 211 -11.91 -27.31 1.49
CA LYS A 211 -10.61 -27.19 0.79
C LYS A 211 -10.46 -25.88 -0.01
N LYS A 212 -11.58 -25.33 -0.52
CA LYS A 212 -11.59 -24.06 -1.27
C LYS A 212 -11.34 -22.85 -0.37
N GLU A 213 -11.91 -22.84 0.84
CA GLU A 213 -11.69 -21.77 1.83
C GLU A 213 -10.28 -21.85 2.42
N GLN A 214 -9.74 -23.07 2.59
CA GLN A 214 -8.34 -23.27 2.96
C GLN A 214 -7.38 -22.66 1.94
N LYS A 215 -7.68 -22.65 0.64
CA LYS A 215 -6.83 -21.93 -0.34
C LYS A 215 -6.80 -20.42 -0.10
N LYS A 216 -7.92 -19.82 0.33
CA LYS A 216 -7.95 -18.39 0.70
C LYS A 216 -7.05 -18.11 1.91
N LYS A 217 -6.97 -19.02 2.88
CA LYS A 217 -6.04 -18.92 4.03
C LYS A 217 -4.61 -18.70 3.57
N TYR A 218 -4.11 -19.54 2.67
CA TYR A 218 -2.73 -19.44 2.18
C TYR A 218 -2.46 -18.11 1.49
N LEU A 219 -3.42 -17.62 0.71
CA LEU A 219 -3.29 -16.32 0.06
C LEU A 219 -3.21 -15.16 1.07
N ILE A 220 -4.03 -15.20 2.14
CA ILE A 220 -3.99 -14.18 3.20
C ILE A 220 -2.66 -14.26 3.96
N MET A 221 -2.15 -15.47 4.21
CA MET A 221 -0.85 -15.67 4.84
C MET A 221 0.29 -15.13 3.98
N ILE A 222 0.30 -15.43 2.67
CA ILE A 222 1.30 -14.90 1.72
C ILE A 222 1.25 -13.37 1.71
N TYR A 223 0.05 -12.78 1.64
CA TYR A 223 -0.12 -11.33 1.75
C TYR A 223 0.50 -10.77 3.04
N MET A 224 0.21 -11.38 4.20
CA MET A 224 0.72 -10.93 5.50
C MET A 224 2.25 -11.03 5.55
N VAL A 225 2.83 -12.11 5.03
CA VAL A 225 4.28 -12.30 4.96
C VAL A 225 4.91 -11.25 4.07
N ILE A 226 4.41 -11.05 2.84
CA ILE A 226 4.99 -10.08 1.90
C ILE A 226 4.94 -8.66 2.47
N THR A 227 3.79 -8.24 3.00
CA THR A 227 3.63 -6.89 3.57
C THR A 227 4.51 -6.67 4.80
N THR A 228 4.59 -7.65 5.70
CA THR A 228 5.46 -7.59 6.88
C THR A 228 6.94 -7.55 6.48
N SER A 229 7.35 -8.39 5.52
CA SER A 229 8.71 -8.39 5.00
C SER A 229 9.08 -7.05 4.35
N CYS A 230 8.16 -6.41 3.62
CA CYS A 230 8.40 -5.07 3.07
C CYS A 230 8.66 -4.03 4.16
N LEU A 231 7.90 -4.04 5.26
CA LEU A 231 8.15 -3.14 6.39
C LEU A 231 9.51 -3.42 7.05
N ILE A 232 9.87 -4.69 7.23
CA ILE A 232 11.18 -5.08 7.78
C ILE A 232 12.31 -4.60 6.86
N CYS A 233 12.18 -4.78 5.54
CA CYS A 233 13.15 -4.27 4.57
C CYS A 233 13.26 -2.74 4.63
N LEU A 234 12.15 -2.00 4.75
CA LEU A 234 12.17 -0.55 4.93
C LEU A 234 12.91 -0.15 6.22
N PHE A 235 12.68 -0.86 7.33
CA PHE A 235 13.40 -0.59 8.58
C PHE A 235 14.91 -0.79 8.42
N PHE A 236 15.34 -1.91 7.85
CA PHE A 236 16.76 -2.17 7.63
C PHE A 236 17.40 -1.18 6.66
N GLU A 237 16.65 -0.73 5.65
CA GLU A 237 17.09 0.30 4.71
C GLU A 237 17.42 1.62 5.43
N HIS A 238 16.51 2.12 6.26
CA HIS A 238 16.74 3.36 7.00
C HIS A 238 17.77 3.19 8.13
N PHE A 239 17.81 2.02 8.77
CA PHE A 239 18.85 1.70 9.74
C PHE A 239 20.25 1.70 9.10
N ALA A 240 20.39 1.10 7.91
CA ALA A 240 21.63 1.11 7.16
C ALA A 240 22.06 2.53 6.75
N ARG A 241 21.11 3.41 6.38
CA ARG A 241 21.42 4.83 6.14
C ARG A 241 22.00 5.51 7.37
N ILE A 242 21.42 5.29 8.55
CA ILE A 242 21.93 5.86 9.80
C ILE A 242 23.35 5.34 10.06
N PHE A 243 23.56 4.03 9.89
CA PHE A 243 24.88 3.42 10.03
C PHE A 243 25.90 4.08 9.08
N PHE A 244 25.61 4.15 7.78
CA PHE A 244 26.53 4.77 6.82
C PHE A 244 26.78 6.26 7.08
N LEU A 245 25.78 6.98 7.59
CA LEU A 245 25.94 8.39 7.96
C LEU A 245 26.88 8.56 9.17
N ILE A 246 26.86 7.65 10.13
CA ILE A 246 27.79 7.65 11.29
C ILE A 246 29.23 7.40 10.84
N PHE A 247 29.44 6.56 9.83
CA PHE A 247 30.75 6.25 9.27
C PHE A 247 31.19 7.20 8.14
N ASP A 248 30.45 8.28 7.89
CA ASP A 248 30.72 9.27 6.84
C ASP A 248 30.83 8.67 5.43
N LEU A 249 30.07 7.60 5.17
CA LEU A 249 30.01 6.90 3.88
C LEU A 249 28.89 7.46 3.01
N GLY A 250 29.05 8.70 2.53
CA GLY A 250 28.04 9.42 1.74
C GLY A 250 27.53 8.66 0.51
N ASP A 251 28.43 8.01 -0.23
CA ASP A 251 28.10 7.19 -1.40
C ASP A 251 27.16 6.03 -1.05
N ALA A 252 27.42 5.37 0.08
CA ALA A 252 26.59 4.27 0.54
C ALA A 252 25.20 4.76 0.97
N VAL A 253 25.08 5.93 1.60
CA VAL A 253 23.78 6.54 1.95
C VAL A 253 22.93 6.78 0.70
N ASN A 254 23.54 7.31 -0.37
CA ASN A 254 22.84 7.55 -1.63
C ASN A 254 22.44 6.24 -2.32
N PHE A 255 23.34 5.25 -2.33
CA PHE A 255 23.08 3.91 -2.86
C PHE A 255 21.89 3.23 -2.17
N MET A 256 21.70 3.43 -0.86
CA MET A 256 20.54 2.86 -0.16
C MET A 256 19.19 3.34 -0.69
N THR A 257 19.14 4.39 -1.51
CA THR A 257 17.92 4.81 -2.20
C THR A 257 17.43 3.81 -3.26
N TYR A 258 18.31 3.00 -3.85
CA TYR A 258 17.93 2.02 -4.87
C TYR A 258 16.97 0.93 -4.39
N PRO A 259 17.19 0.27 -3.24
CA PRO A 259 16.24 -0.68 -2.68
C PRO A 259 14.79 -0.15 -2.61
N LEU A 260 14.58 1.14 -2.34
CA LEU A 260 13.25 1.74 -2.27
C LEU A 260 12.50 1.64 -3.60
N PHE A 261 13.20 1.61 -4.74
CA PHE A 261 12.58 1.45 -6.06
C PHE A 261 11.84 0.13 -6.21
N TRP A 262 12.22 -0.89 -5.42
CA TRP A 262 11.66 -2.24 -5.44
C TRP A 262 10.71 -2.47 -4.27
N ILE A 263 11.12 -2.08 -3.06
CA ILE A 263 10.35 -2.30 -1.83
C ILE A 263 9.00 -1.58 -1.90
N ILE A 264 9.00 -0.30 -2.31
CA ILE A 264 7.79 0.52 -2.33
C ILE A 264 6.74 -0.06 -3.29
N PRO A 265 7.06 -0.35 -4.57
CA PRO A 265 6.07 -0.88 -5.50
C PRO A 265 5.54 -2.27 -5.13
N ILE A 266 6.38 -3.14 -4.56
CA ILE A 266 5.90 -4.42 -4.06
C ILE A 266 4.90 -4.19 -2.92
N SER A 267 5.23 -3.31 -1.98
CA SER A 267 4.36 -3.01 -0.83
C SER A 267 2.99 -2.46 -1.28
N THR A 268 2.96 -1.52 -2.23
CA THR A 268 1.73 -0.85 -2.68
C THR A 268 0.88 -1.70 -3.62
N LEU A 269 1.48 -2.54 -4.48
CA LEU A 269 0.74 -3.36 -5.45
C LEU A 269 0.19 -4.66 -4.88
N VAL A 270 0.77 -5.16 -3.80
CA VAL A 270 0.32 -6.40 -3.16
C VAL A 270 -1.12 -6.28 -2.65
N GLN A 271 -1.53 -5.13 -2.10
CA GLN A 271 -2.88 -4.91 -1.58
C GLN A 271 -4.00 -5.01 -2.64
N PRO A 272 -3.99 -4.27 -3.76
CA PRO A 272 -5.04 -4.37 -4.78
C PRO A 272 -5.10 -5.76 -5.43
N ILE A 273 -3.94 -6.36 -5.74
CA ILE A 273 -3.86 -7.69 -6.35
C ILE A 273 -4.49 -8.73 -5.43
N THR A 274 -4.10 -8.75 -4.16
CA THR A 274 -4.60 -9.74 -3.19
C THR A 274 -6.09 -9.55 -2.91
N THR A 275 -6.57 -8.30 -2.83
CA THR A 275 -7.99 -7.98 -2.65
C THR A 275 -8.85 -8.56 -3.78
N MET A 276 -8.43 -8.41 -5.04
CA MET A 276 -9.14 -8.99 -6.20
C MET A 276 -9.16 -10.51 -6.22
N ILE A 277 -8.07 -11.15 -5.79
CA ILE A 277 -7.99 -12.61 -5.76
C ILE A 277 -8.86 -13.16 -4.62
N MET A 278 -8.82 -12.56 -3.43
CA MET A 278 -9.51 -13.05 -2.23
C MET A 278 -11.03 -12.96 -2.31
N SER A 279 -11.57 -11.85 -2.78
CA SER A 279 -13.01 -11.62 -2.76
C SER A 279 -13.65 -11.86 -4.12
N LYS A 280 -14.37 -12.99 -4.26
CA LYS A 280 -15.17 -13.29 -5.46
C LYS A 280 -16.22 -12.20 -5.68
N TYR A 281 -16.82 -11.70 -4.62
CA TYR A 281 -17.86 -10.67 -4.69
C TYR A 281 -17.29 -9.35 -5.23
N LEU A 282 -16.18 -8.86 -4.66
CA LEU A 282 -15.54 -7.62 -5.16
C LEU A 282 -15.05 -7.79 -6.60
N ARG A 283 -14.49 -8.95 -6.95
CA ARG A 283 -14.09 -9.22 -8.33
C ARG A 283 -15.26 -9.22 -9.30
N GLN A 284 -16.37 -9.87 -8.95
CA GLN A 284 -17.57 -9.87 -9.80
C GLN A 284 -18.14 -8.46 -9.94
N TYR A 285 -18.18 -7.70 -8.84
CA TYR A 285 -18.63 -6.32 -8.84
C TYR A 285 -17.73 -5.44 -9.73
N PHE A 286 -16.40 -5.59 -9.63
CA PHE A 286 -15.44 -4.88 -10.46
C PHE A 286 -15.62 -5.18 -11.96
N ILE A 287 -15.75 -6.45 -12.34
CA ILE A 287 -15.97 -6.84 -13.73
C ILE A 287 -17.33 -6.34 -14.23
N ASN A 288 -18.39 -6.45 -13.42
CA ASN A 288 -19.71 -5.92 -13.77
C ASN A 288 -19.69 -4.40 -14.00
N PHE A 289 -18.90 -3.67 -13.20
CA PHE A 289 -18.81 -2.21 -13.27
C PHE A 289 -18.16 -1.72 -14.57
N TYR A 290 -17.02 -2.29 -14.97
CA TYR A 290 -16.30 -1.87 -16.17
C TYR A 290 -16.69 -2.62 -17.45
N CYS A 291 -17.16 -3.87 -17.29
CA CYS A 291 -17.42 -4.80 -18.38
C CYS A 291 -18.81 -5.44 -18.27
N PRO A 292 -19.92 -4.67 -18.21
CA PRO A 292 -21.26 -5.22 -17.98
C PRO A 292 -21.69 -6.23 -19.06
N LYS A 293 -21.23 -6.06 -20.31
CA LYS A 293 -21.55 -6.93 -21.45
C LYS A 293 -20.92 -8.32 -21.36
N LEU A 294 -19.78 -8.47 -20.67
CA LEU A 294 -19.06 -9.75 -20.57
C LEU A 294 -19.81 -10.76 -19.68
N ILE A 295 -20.64 -10.30 -18.74
CA ILE A 295 -21.31 -11.16 -17.74
C ILE A 295 -22.73 -11.56 -18.18
N THR A 296 -23.37 -10.78 -19.05
CA THR A 296 -24.66 -11.16 -19.65
C THR A 296 -24.56 -12.47 -20.44
N LEU A 297 -23.37 -12.79 -20.98
CA LEU A 297 -23.08 -14.05 -21.67
C LEU A 297 -23.06 -15.27 -20.73
N GLU A 298 -22.46 -15.15 -19.53
CA GLU A 298 -22.28 -16.27 -18.60
C GLU A 298 -23.59 -16.65 -17.87
N TYR A 299 -24.44 -15.66 -17.58
CA TYR A 299 -25.76 -15.91 -16.99
C TYR A 299 -26.71 -16.59 -17.99
N SER A 300 -26.56 -16.31 -19.28
CA SER A 300 -27.38 -16.91 -20.35
C SER A 300 -27.05 -18.39 -20.55
N THR A 301 -25.77 -18.78 -20.49
CA THR A 301 -25.35 -20.20 -20.56
C THR A 301 -25.72 -20.98 -19.31
N THR A 302 -25.57 -20.40 -18.11
CA THR A 302 -25.91 -21.10 -16.85
C THR A 302 -27.43 -21.29 -16.71
N LYS A 303 -28.25 -20.37 -17.23
CA LYS A 303 -29.71 -20.53 -17.27
C LYS A 303 -30.13 -21.59 -18.30
N ALA A 304 -29.43 -21.70 -19.43
CA ALA A 304 -29.65 -22.78 -20.40
C ALA A 304 -29.32 -24.18 -19.83
N GLU A 305 -28.28 -24.31 -19.00
CA GLU A 305 -27.92 -25.58 -18.33
C GLU A 305 -28.77 -25.91 -17.08
N ASN A 306 -29.27 -24.90 -16.36
CA ASN A 306 -30.12 -25.12 -15.19
C ASN A 306 -31.60 -25.38 -15.54
N VAL A 307 -32.07 -24.91 -16.70
CA VAL A 307 -33.36 -25.35 -17.27
C VAL A 307 -33.32 -26.85 -17.58
N THR A 308 -32.15 -27.44 -17.83
CA THR A 308 -31.98 -28.89 -17.98
C THR A 308 -31.85 -29.66 -16.66
N LYS A 309 -31.66 -29.00 -15.50
CA LYS A 309 -31.31 -29.66 -14.21
C LYS A 309 -32.22 -29.32 -13.00
N GLN A 310 -33.16 -28.38 -13.11
CA GLN A 310 -34.08 -28.05 -12.00
C GLN A 310 -35.25 -29.06 -11.85
N HIS A 311 -34.94 -30.21 -11.26
CA HIS A 311 -35.83 -31.00 -10.40
C HIS A 311 -35.05 -31.36 -9.12
N GLY A 312 -35.15 -30.53 -8.07
CA GLY A 312 -34.53 -30.85 -6.77
C GLY A 312 -34.50 -29.66 -5.78
N PRO A 313 -34.89 -29.85 -4.50
CA PRO A 313 -35.19 -28.76 -3.57
C PRO A 313 -33.98 -28.18 -2.82
N THR A 314 -34.16 -26.92 -2.42
CA THR A 314 -33.21 -25.91 -1.92
C THR A 314 -33.01 -25.89 -0.40
N HIS A 315 -31.79 -25.54 0.06
CA HIS A 315 -31.50 -24.93 1.38
C HIS A 315 -30.19 -24.09 1.36
N PRO A 316 -29.95 -23.18 2.33
CA PRO A 316 -29.53 -21.81 1.99
C PRO A 316 -28.25 -21.28 2.69
N THR A 317 -27.80 -20.14 2.15
CA THR A 317 -27.00 -19.01 2.71
C THR A 317 -25.51 -19.16 3.03
N LYS A 318 -24.68 -18.33 2.39
CA LYS A 318 -23.23 -18.16 2.59
C LYS A 318 -22.89 -16.78 3.15
N ILE A 319 -21.99 -16.76 4.13
CA ILE A 319 -21.33 -15.56 4.67
C ILE A 319 -20.21 -15.12 3.71
N VAL A 320 -20.11 -13.82 3.44
CA VAL A 320 -19.07 -13.23 2.59
C VAL A 320 -17.93 -12.70 3.47
N LEU A 321 -16.73 -13.27 3.27
CA LEU A 321 -15.42 -12.78 3.75
C LEU A 321 -14.64 -12.21 2.56
#